data_AF-A0A2A2JIR9-F1
#
_entry.id   AF-A0A2A2JIR9-F1
#
_cell.length_a   1.000
_cell.length_b   1.000
_cell.length_c   1.000
_cell.angle_alpha   90.00
_cell.angle_beta   90.00
_cell.angle_gamma   90.00
#
_symmetry.space_group_name_H-M   'P 1'
#
loop_
_entity.id
_entity.type
_entity.pdbx_description
1 polymer ?
#
loop_
_entity_poly.entity_id
_entity_poly.type
_entity_poly.pdbx_seq_one_letter_code
_entity_poly.pdbx_strand_id
1 'polypeptide(L)'
;MTDTKTRSSISLKGSAQLIQEFFHYGINSILYQRGVYPGDSFKREKKYGLPLMVTQDAKLQQFLTPLLKQVEFWLYKKKLKRLVVVISEIKTKEVVERWQFDIETENVDEEGSVFSVFGKIRLVIKVLIRRNNRVLFDT
;
A
#
# COMPACT_ATOMS: atom_id res chain seq x y z
N MET A 1 15.97 2.57 -36.47
CA MET A 1 15.60 1.80 -35.27
C MET A 1 16.51 2.24 -34.14
N THR A 2 16.08 3.16 -33.29
CA THR A 2 16.85 3.64 -32.14
C THR A 2 16.30 3.01 -30.88
N ASP A 3 16.97 1.95 -30.43
CA ASP A 3 16.68 1.24 -29.20
C ASP A 3 16.99 2.15 -28.00
N THR A 4 15.94 2.75 -27.45
CA THR A 4 16.05 3.61 -26.26
C THR A 4 16.15 2.71 -25.05
N LYS A 5 17.39 2.28 -24.75
CA LYS A 5 17.73 1.53 -23.54
C LYS A 5 17.33 2.36 -22.32
N THR A 6 16.14 2.10 -21.80
CA THR A 6 15.57 2.80 -20.64
C THR A 6 16.41 2.37 -19.44
N ARG A 7 17.42 3.18 -19.09
CA ARG A 7 18.17 3.02 -17.84
C ARG A 7 17.22 3.30 -16.69
N SER A 8 16.57 2.27 -16.17
CA SER A 8 15.81 2.33 -14.93
C SER A 8 16.58 1.60 -13.83
N SER A 9 17.75 2.14 -13.46
CA SER A 9 18.43 1.73 -12.21
C SER A 9 17.60 2.28 -11.04
N ILE A 10 16.74 1.44 -10.47
CA ILE A 10 15.93 1.83 -9.31
C ILE A 10 16.74 1.50 -8.06
N SER A 11 17.20 2.54 -7.36
CA SER A 11 17.96 2.39 -6.12
C SER A 11 17.10 1.81 -4.99
N LEU A 12 17.75 1.31 -3.93
CA LEU A 12 17.08 0.90 -2.68
C LEU A 12 16.17 2.00 -2.11
N LYS A 13 16.56 3.28 -2.29
CA LYS A 13 15.73 4.43 -1.95
C LYS A 13 14.45 4.48 -2.79
N GLY A 14 14.57 4.21 -4.09
CA GLY A 14 13.42 4.07 -4.99
C GLY A 14 12.50 2.92 -4.57
N SER A 15 13.03 1.74 -4.20
CA SER A 15 12.19 0.64 -3.72
C SER A 15 11.49 0.94 -2.40
N ALA A 16 12.15 1.61 -1.46
CA ALA A 16 11.53 2.02 -0.19
C ALA A 16 10.37 3.01 -0.41
N GLN A 17 10.53 3.96 -1.33
CA GLN A 17 9.49 4.90 -1.73
C GLN A 17 8.30 4.18 -2.39
N LEU A 18 8.56 3.20 -3.24
CA LEU A 18 7.49 2.42 -3.88
C LEU A 18 6.68 1.60 -2.88
N ILE A 19 7.35 0.97 -1.91
CA ILE A 19 6.66 0.23 -0.85
C ILE A 19 5.88 1.18 0.07
N GLN A 20 6.42 2.37 0.36
CA GLN A 20 5.68 3.39 1.10
C GLN A 20 4.42 3.85 0.34
N GLU A 21 4.51 4.05 -0.98
CA GLU A 21 3.37 4.40 -1.83
C GLU A 21 2.33 3.26 -1.86
N PHE A 22 2.80 2.00 -1.91
CA PHE A 22 1.91 0.83 -1.77
C PHE A 22 1.12 0.87 -0.45
N PHE A 23 1.79 1.12 0.68
CA PHE A 23 1.10 1.23 1.96
C PHE A 23 0.16 2.41 2.04
N HIS A 24 0.51 3.55 1.42
CA HIS A 24 -0.37 4.70 1.32
C HIS A 24 -1.71 4.32 0.67
N TYR A 25 -1.68 3.73 -0.53
CA TYR A 25 -2.92 3.37 -1.22
C TYR A 25 -3.61 2.15 -0.59
N GLY A 26 -2.85 1.18 -0.07
CA GLY A 26 -3.38 0.00 0.60
C GLY A 26 -4.19 0.35 1.85
N ILE A 27 -3.64 1.19 2.74
CA ILE A 27 -4.31 1.62 3.96
C ILE A 27 -5.57 2.43 3.63
N ASN A 28 -5.46 3.41 2.72
CA ASN A 28 -6.63 4.20 2.31
C ASN A 28 -7.73 3.34 1.72
N SER A 29 -7.38 2.35 0.90
CA SER A 29 -8.36 1.43 0.30
C SER A 29 -9.06 0.58 1.38
N ILE A 30 -8.34 0.07 2.37
CA ILE A 30 -8.93 -0.70 3.49
C ILE A 30 -9.90 0.18 4.28
N LEU A 31 -9.48 1.40 4.65
CA LEU A 31 -10.32 2.32 5.42
C LEU A 31 -11.61 2.70 4.69
N TYR A 32 -11.52 2.94 3.38
CA TYR A 32 -12.68 3.23 2.54
C TYR A 32 -13.61 2.02 2.39
N GLN A 33 -13.07 0.86 1.99
CA GLN A 33 -13.88 -0.33 1.69
C GLN A 33 -14.55 -0.93 2.92
N ARG A 34 -13.98 -0.75 4.12
CA ARG A 34 -14.57 -1.20 5.38
C ARG A 34 -15.43 -0.14 6.06
N GLY A 35 -15.58 1.04 5.46
CA GLY A 35 -16.39 2.12 6.02
C GLY A 35 -15.90 2.61 7.38
N VAL A 36 -14.60 2.49 7.67
CA VAL A 36 -14.01 3.00 8.93
C VAL A 36 -14.11 4.53 8.96
N TYR A 37 -14.04 5.15 7.78
CA TYR A 37 -14.30 6.56 7.56
C TYR A 37 -15.42 6.74 6.51
N PRO A 38 -16.19 7.84 6.58
CA PRO A 38 -17.23 8.14 5.60
C PRO A 38 -16.73 8.14 4.16
N GLY A 39 -17.53 7.66 3.21
CA GLY A 39 -17.10 7.52 1.82
C GLY A 39 -16.78 8.85 1.11
N ASP A 40 -17.44 9.94 1.51
CA ASP A 40 -17.21 11.32 1.05
C ASP A 40 -15.93 11.96 1.64
N SER A 41 -15.32 11.33 2.65
CA SER A 41 -13.99 11.70 3.15
C SER A 41 -12.84 11.14 2.29
N PHE A 42 -13.14 10.53 1.14
CA PHE A 42 -12.17 10.03 0.18
C PHE A 42 -12.39 10.61 -1.21
N LYS A 43 -11.28 10.82 -1.93
CA LYS A 43 -11.28 11.18 -3.35
C LYS A 43 -10.66 10.07 -4.19
N ARG A 44 -11.07 10.02 -5.46
CA ARG A 44 -10.44 9.14 -6.46
C ARG A 44 -9.18 9.78 -7.00
N GLU A 45 -8.10 9.01 -7.04
CA GLU A 45 -6.84 9.38 -7.66
C GLU A 45 -6.42 8.29 -8.65
N LYS A 46 -5.93 8.69 -9.83
CA LYS A 46 -5.50 7.73 -10.85
C LYS A 46 -4.02 7.43 -10.69
N LYS A 47 -3.68 6.20 -10.32
CA LYS A 47 -2.29 5.73 -10.17
C LYS A 47 -2.11 4.34 -10.75
N TYR A 48 -0.98 4.13 -11.41
CA TYR A 48 -0.66 2.86 -12.10
C TYR A 48 -1.76 2.41 -13.09
N GLY A 49 -2.51 3.36 -13.65
CA GLY A 49 -3.66 3.10 -14.52
C GLY A 49 -4.93 2.65 -13.81
N LEU A 50 -4.97 2.69 -12.46
CA LEU A 50 -6.11 2.28 -11.65
C LEU A 50 -6.72 3.49 -10.90
N PRO A 51 -8.05 3.55 -10.73
CA PRO A 51 -8.68 4.49 -9.82
C PRO A 51 -8.52 3.98 -8.38
N LEU A 52 -7.80 4.72 -7.55
CA LEU A 52 -7.56 4.41 -6.13
C LEU A 52 -8.23 5.45 -5.24
N MET A 53 -8.66 5.05 -4.05
CA MET A 53 -9.26 5.96 -3.07
C MET A 53 -8.17 6.48 -2.13
N VAL A 54 -8.18 7.79 -1.86
CA VAL A 54 -7.26 8.46 -0.95
C VAL A 54 -8.05 9.40 -0.06
N THR A 55 -7.74 9.44 1.22
CA THR A 55 -8.41 10.33 2.17
C THR A 55 -8.21 11.81 1.82
N GLN A 56 -9.26 12.60 1.99
CA GLN A 56 -9.25 14.07 2.02
C GLN A 56 -9.54 14.63 3.42
N ASP A 57 -9.72 13.77 4.42
CA ASP A 57 -9.85 14.18 5.82
C ASP A 57 -8.50 14.63 6.38
N ALA A 58 -8.45 15.88 6.85
CA ALA A 58 -7.21 16.50 7.31
C ALA A 58 -6.60 15.77 8.51
N LYS A 59 -7.42 15.25 9.44
CA LYS A 59 -6.92 14.54 10.63
C LYS A 59 -6.30 13.21 10.26
N LEU A 60 -6.94 12.44 9.38
CA LEU A 60 -6.42 11.18 8.88
C LEU A 60 -5.14 11.40 8.06
N GLN A 61 -5.08 12.46 7.23
CA GLN A 61 -3.85 12.82 6.52
C GLN A 61 -2.70 13.17 7.48
N GLN A 62 -2.98 13.95 8.53
CA GLN A 62 -2.00 14.30 9.56
C GLN A 62 -1.49 13.09 10.35
N PHE A 63 -2.32 12.05 10.48
CA PHE A 63 -1.91 10.78 11.09
C PHE A 63 -1.08 9.90 10.13
N LEU A 64 -1.57 9.69 8.91
CA LEU A 64 -0.94 8.77 7.95
C LEU A 64 0.39 9.29 7.40
N THR A 65 0.52 10.60 7.19
CA THR A 65 1.73 11.19 6.59
C THR A 65 3.01 10.90 7.38
N PRO A 66 3.11 11.23 8.69
CA PRO A 66 4.30 10.93 9.48
C PRO A 66 4.53 9.43 9.65
N LEU A 67 3.46 8.64 9.81
CA LEU A 67 3.55 7.18 9.90
C LEU A 67 4.20 6.58 8.65
N LEU A 68 3.75 7.00 7.46
CA LEU A 68 4.27 6.48 6.20
C LEU A 68 5.71 6.94 5.94
N LYS A 69 6.09 8.16 6.34
CA LYS A 69 7.49 8.62 6.30
C LYS A 69 8.38 7.75 7.20
N GLN A 70 7.89 7.39 8.38
CA GLN A 70 8.62 6.51 9.29
C GLN A 70 8.78 5.09 8.72
N VAL A 71 7.74 4.60 8.03
CA VAL A 71 7.78 3.33 7.28
C VAL A 71 8.84 3.37 6.19
N GLU A 72 8.90 4.43 5.37
CA GLU A 72 9.96 4.61 4.35
C GLU A 72 11.36 4.57 4.97
N PHE A 73 11.57 5.26 6.08
CA PHE A 73 12.84 5.27 6.79
C PHE A 73 13.24 3.87 7.29
N TRP A 74 12.30 3.10 7.87
CA TRP A 74 12.58 1.75 8.34
C TRP A 74 12.79 0.75 7.21
N LEU A 75 12.11 0.91 6.08
CA LEU A 75 12.35 0.12 4.87
C LEU A 75 13.75 0.37 4.34
N TYR A 76 14.16 1.63 4.23
CA TYR A 76 15.52 2.00 3.81
C TYR A 76 16.60 1.39 4.73
N LYS A 77 16.35 1.36 6.04
CA LYS A 77 17.24 0.74 7.02
C LYS A 77 17.13 -0.79 7.09
N LYS A 78 16.29 -1.43 6.26
CA LYS A 78 15.96 -2.87 6.31
C LYS A 78 15.48 -3.34 7.69
N LYS A 79 14.84 -2.47 8.47
CA LYS A 79 14.35 -2.75 9.83
C LYS A 79 12.87 -3.13 9.89
N LEU A 80 12.09 -2.79 8.86
CA LEU A 80 10.67 -3.12 8.82
C LEU A 80 10.46 -4.54 8.28
N LYS A 81 10.00 -5.45 9.14
CA LYS A 81 9.70 -6.85 8.77
C LYS A 81 8.22 -7.09 8.44
N ARG A 82 7.33 -6.32 9.06
CA ARG A 82 5.89 -6.51 8.97
C ARG A 82 5.15 -5.22 9.27
N LEU A 83 4.09 -4.96 8.52
CA LEU A 83 3.08 -3.95 8.84
C LEU A 83 1.75 -4.66 9.06
N VAL A 84 1.02 -4.34 10.13
CA VAL A 84 -0.29 -4.93 10.43
C VAL A 84 -1.31 -3.82 10.63
N VAL A 85 -2.43 -3.90 9.91
CA VAL A 85 -3.59 -3.03 10.10
C VAL A 85 -4.69 -3.86 10.76
N VAL A 86 -5.12 -3.43 11.94
CA VAL A 86 -6.15 -4.11 12.72
C VAL A 86 -7.39 -3.24 12.75
N ILE A 87 -8.54 -3.82 12.43
CA ILE A 87 -9.85 -3.21 12.60
C ILE A 87 -10.52 -3.92 13.77
N SER A 88 -10.92 -3.13 14.77
CA SER A 88 -11.61 -3.63 15.95
C SER A 88 -12.89 -2.85 16.23
N GLU A 89 -13.82 -3.52 16.88
CA GLU A 89 -15.06 -2.91 17.31
C GLU A 89 -14.79 -1.99 18.52
N ILE A 90 -15.34 -0.77 18.48
CA ILE A 90 -14.89 0.30 19.38
C ILE A 90 -15.23 0.00 20.84
N LYS A 91 -16.37 -0.66 21.09
CA LYS A 91 -16.93 -0.90 22.43
C LYS A 91 -16.29 -2.11 23.11
N THR A 92 -16.26 -3.25 22.43
CA THR A 92 -15.78 -4.55 22.91
C THR A 92 -14.27 -4.71 22.76
N LYS A 93 -13.64 -3.94 21.87
CA LYS A 93 -12.23 -4.12 21.43
C LYS A 93 -11.96 -5.44 20.72
N GLU A 94 -13.01 -6.17 20.32
CA GLU A 94 -12.86 -7.39 19.55
C GLU A 94 -12.26 -7.10 18.18
N VAL A 95 -11.31 -7.94 17.75
CA VAL A 95 -10.65 -7.81 16.44
C VAL A 95 -11.59 -8.38 15.39
N VAL A 96 -12.11 -7.50 14.54
CA VAL A 96 -12.97 -7.88 13.41
C VAL A 96 -12.12 -8.33 12.23
N GLU A 97 -11.06 -7.58 11.92
CA GLU A 97 -10.16 -7.90 10.81
C GLU A 97 -8.69 -7.59 11.13
N ARG A 98 -7.80 -8.38 10.54
CA ARG A 98 -6.35 -8.18 10.61
C ARG A 98 -5.73 -8.34 9.24
N TRP A 99 -5.20 -7.25 8.72
CA TRP A 99 -4.46 -7.20 7.46
C TRP A 99 -2.97 -7.21 7.76
N GLN A 100 -2.27 -8.26 7.38
CA GLN A 100 -0.85 -8.43 7.60
C GLN A 100 -0.08 -8.31 6.29
N PHE A 101 0.94 -7.47 6.29
CA PHE A 101 1.88 -7.27 5.19
C PHE A 101 3.28 -7.64 5.68
N ASP A 102 3.71 -8.86 5.37
CA ASP A 102 5.08 -9.29 5.61
C ASP A 102 6.00 -8.70 4.53
N ILE A 103 7.16 -8.21 4.97
CA ILE A 103 8.15 -7.56 4.12
C ILE A 103 9.43 -8.38 4.18
N GLU A 104 9.78 -8.95 3.04
CA GLU A 104 11.04 -9.68 2.85
C GLU A 104 12.04 -8.73 2.18
N THR A 105 13.10 -8.40 2.90
CA THR A 105 14.23 -7.65 2.36
C THR A 105 15.34 -8.64 1.99
N GLU A 106 15.34 -9.11 0.74
CA GLU A 106 16.44 -9.92 0.23
C GLU A 106 17.76 -9.14 0.31
N ASN A 107 18.82 -9.78 0.81
CA ASN A 107 20.18 -9.27 0.71
C ASN A 107 20.77 -9.66 -0.64
N VAL A 108 20.24 -9.13 -1.74
CA VAL A 108 20.71 -9.49 -3.09
C VAL A 108 20.66 -8.27 -4.04
N ASP A 109 21.65 -8.23 -4.93
CA ASP A 109 22.10 -7.13 -5.79
C ASP A 109 20.99 -6.38 -6.56
N GLU A 110 21.22 -5.08 -6.73
CA GLU A 110 20.21 -4.03 -6.84
C GLU A 110 19.26 -4.07 -8.07
N GLU A 111 19.51 -4.89 -9.09
CA GLU A 111 18.77 -4.83 -10.37
C GLU A 111 17.62 -5.85 -10.51
N GLY A 112 17.75 -7.08 -10.01
CA GLY A 112 16.75 -8.14 -10.22
C GLY A 112 15.52 -8.06 -9.30
N SER A 113 15.74 -7.61 -8.06
CA SER A 113 14.72 -7.62 -7.00
C SER A 113 13.63 -6.57 -7.21
N VAL A 114 13.95 -5.46 -7.88
CA VAL A 114 13.02 -4.32 -7.96
C VAL A 114 11.87 -4.55 -8.93
N PHE A 115 12.12 -5.17 -10.08
CA PHE A 115 11.07 -5.51 -11.04
C PHE A 115 10.07 -6.52 -10.44
N SER A 116 10.58 -7.46 -9.64
CA SER A 116 9.77 -8.43 -8.88
C SER A 116 8.90 -7.71 -7.85
N VAL A 117 9.45 -6.76 -7.08
CA VAL A 117 8.69 -5.97 -6.09
C VAL A 117 7.59 -5.14 -6.76
N PHE A 118 7.88 -4.46 -7.88
CA PHE A 118 6.88 -3.66 -8.59
C PHE A 118 5.74 -4.51 -9.16
N GLY A 119 6.08 -5.68 -9.73
CA GLY A 119 5.11 -6.66 -10.19
C GLY A 119 4.22 -7.18 -9.06
N LYS A 120 4.83 -7.51 -7.92
CA LYS A 120 4.14 -7.95 -6.70
C LYS A 120 3.25 -6.85 -6.12
N ILE A 121 3.73 -5.61 -5.98
CA ILE A 121 2.96 -4.44 -5.51
C ILE A 121 1.73 -4.23 -6.38
N ARG A 122 1.91 -4.19 -7.71
CA ARG A 122 0.81 -3.98 -8.65
C ARG A 122 -0.19 -5.13 -8.60
N LEU A 123 0.27 -6.37 -8.44
CA LEU A 123 -0.59 -7.54 -8.28
C LEU A 123 -1.35 -7.50 -6.96
N VAL A 124 -0.70 -7.18 -5.84
CA VAL A 124 -1.32 -7.11 -4.51
C VAL A 124 -2.32 -5.97 -4.43
N ILE A 125 -2.05 -4.78 -4.97
CA ILE A 125 -3.05 -3.70 -5.08
C ILE A 125 -4.23 -4.18 -5.93
N LYS A 126 -3.98 -4.80 -7.08
CA LYS A 126 -5.05 -5.37 -7.92
C LYS A 126 -5.84 -6.44 -7.17
N VAL A 127 -5.19 -7.29 -6.37
CA VAL A 127 -5.85 -8.32 -5.56
C VAL A 127 -6.66 -7.68 -4.43
N LEU A 128 -6.13 -6.70 -3.71
CA LEU A 128 -6.87 -5.96 -2.68
C LEU A 128 -8.14 -5.32 -3.26
N ILE A 129 -8.04 -4.71 -4.44
CA ILE A 129 -9.19 -4.13 -5.14
C ILE A 129 -10.15 -5.22 -5.63
N ARG A 130 -9.65 -6.30 -6.24
CA ARG A 130 -10.46 -7.31 -6.93
C ARG A 130 -11.08 -8.35 -6.00
N ARG A 131 -10.39 -8.71 -4.92
CA ARG A 131 -10.86 -9.66 -3.90
C ARG A 131 -12.06 -9.10 -3.12
N ASN A 132 -12.23 -7.78 -3.08
CA ASN A 132 -13.41 -7.13 -2.50
C ASN A 132 -14.61 -7.04 -3.46
N ASN A 133 -14.43 -7.09 -4.78
CA ASN A 133 -15.54 -7.09 -5.75
C ASN A 133 -16.25 -8.45 -5.90
N ARG A 134 -15.73 -9.53 -5.28
CA ARG A 134 -16.36 -10.86 -5.37
C ARG A 134 -17.44 -11.08 -4.30
N VAL A 135 -17.56 -10.20 -3.29
CA VAL A 135 -18.56 -10.34 -2.21
C VAL A 135 -19.88 -9.61 -2.52
N LEU A 136 -19.99 -8.94 -3.68
CA LEU A 136 -21.20 -8.20 -4.09
C LEU A 136 -22.05 -8.91 -5.16
N PHE A 137 -21.74 -10.16 -5.52
CA PHE A 137 -22.49 -10.90 -6.55
C PHE A 137 -22.97 -12.29 -6.14
N ASP A 138 -22.75 -12.72 -4.89
CA ASP A 138 -23.43 -13.90 -4.36
C ASP A 138 -24.59 -13.41 -3.48
N THR A 139 -25.70 -13.07 -4.14
CA THR A 139 -27.07 -13.10 -3.56
C THR A 139 -27.88 -14.06 -4.43
#